data_AF-R7MGR1-F1
#
_entry.id   AF-R7MGR1-F1
#
_cell.length_a   1.000
_cell.length_b   1.000
_cell.length_c   1.000
_cell.angle_alpha   90.00
_cell.angle_beta   90.00
_cell.angle_gamma   90.00
#
_symmetry.space_group_name_H-M   'P 1'
#
loop_
_entity.id
_entity.type
_entity.pdbx_description
1 polymer ?
#
loop_
_entity_poly.entity_id
_entity_poly.type
_entity_poly.pdbx_seq_one_letter_code
_entity_poly.pdbx_strand_id
1 'polypeptide(L)'
;MKKILLMFVFVCFTCLGASADQFLMYNNAGAPSRVMSLNGYSRSINTFGSNAAFTPANRARTAARVRAAKRENAINKYLENAGRYGNSGGRTVAMQTQPVSRFDKSYSVNRAQKTYTKGGVTFYN
;
A
#
# COMPACT_ATOMS: atom_id res chain seq x y z
N MET A 1 31.11 34.10 51.85
CA MET A 1 30.90 34.24 50.40
C MET A 1 31.24 32.97 49.62
N LYS A 2 32.41 32.35 49.79
CA LYS A 2 32.81 31.10 49.11
C LYS A 2 31.85 29.90 49.23
N LYS A 3 31.18 29.72 50.39
CA LYS A 3 30.19 28.64 50.60
C LYS A 3 28.88 28.86 49.81
N ILE A 4 28.48 30.11 49.65
CA ILE A 4 27.26 30.50 48.91
C ILE A 4 27.49 30.31 47.41
N LEU A 5 28.68 30.70 46.92
CA LEU A 5 29.08 30.46 45.54
C LEU A 5 29.09 28.96 45.21
N LEU A 6 29.67 28.13 46.09
CA LEU A 6 29.69 26.68 45.90
C LEU A 6 28.29 26.09 45.86
N MET A 7 27.39 26.55 46.74
CA MET A 7 26.03 26.03 46.78
C MET A 7 25.22 26.42 45.53
N PHE A 8 25.42 27.64 45.03
CA PHE A 8 24.80 28.10 43.78
C PHE A 8 25.27 27.26 42.58
N VAL A 9 26.59 27.01 42.48
CA VAL A 9 27.16 26.14 41.44
C VAL A 9 26.60 24.72 41.55
N PHE A 10 26.49 24.16 42.75
CA PHE A 10 25.95 22.82 42.94
C PHE A 10 24.50 22.73 42.42
N VAL A 11 23.63 23.67 42.81
CA VAL A 11 22.23 23.69 42.38
C VAL A 11 22.10 23.88 40.86
N CYS A 12 22.90 24.75 40.25
CA CYS A 12 22.85 24.98 38.81
C CYS A 12 23.32 23.78 37.98
N PHE A 13 24.25 22.97 38.49
CA PHE A 13 24.78 21.81 37.76
C PHE A 13 24.05 20.50 38.06
N THR A 14 23.43 20.34 39.24
CA THR A 14 22.67 19.12 39.57
C THR A 14 21.23 19.15 39.07
N CYS A 15 20.69 20.34 38.78
CA CYS A 15 19.31 20.54 38.33
C CYS A 15 19.23 20.78 36.82
N LEU A 16 19.98 20.02 36.01
CA LEU A 16 19.79 20.00 34.56
C LEU A 16 18.32 19.62 34.27
N GLY A 17 17.58 20.54 33.67
CA GLY A 17 16.14 20.38 33.46
C GLY A 17 15.83 19.14 32.62
N ALA A 18 14.94 18.28 33.13
CA ALA A 18 14.37 17.20 32.34
C ALA A 18 13.25 17.76 31.46
N SER A 19 13.54 18.02 30.18
CA SER A 19 12.52 18.35 29.20
C SER A 19 11.79 17.07 28.78
N ALA A 20 10.46 17.09 28.85
CA ALA A 20 9.63 15.99 28.37
C ALA A 20 9.57 16.03 26.83
N ASP A 21 10.26 15.10 26.17
CA ASP A 21 10.29 15.00 24.70
C ASP A 21 9.02 14.36 24.09
N GLN A 22 8.17 13.80 24.96
CA GLN A 22 6.99 13.03 24.57
C GLN A 22 5.79 13.39 25.46
N PHE A 23 4.62 13.53 24.84
CA PHE A 23 3.35 13.80 25.50
C PHE A 23 2.40 12.60 25.37
N LEU A 24 1.73 12.24 26.47
CA LEU A 24 0.71 11.19 26.50
C LEU A 24 -0.69 11.76 26.23
N MET A 25 -1.37 11.22 25.23
CA MET A 25 -2.75 11.59 24.89
C MET A 25 -3.73 10.56 25.47
N TYR A 26 -4.77 11.05 26.14
CA TYR A 26 -5.81 10.22 26.75
C TYR A 26 -7.04 10.10 25.83
N ASN A 27 -7.72 8.96 25.90
CA ASN A 27 -9.02 8.79 25.25
C ASN A 27 -10.15 9.41 26.11
N ASN A 28 -11.37 9.37 25.60
CA ASN A 28 -12.55 9.92 26.29
C ASN A 28 -12.89 9.21 27.61
N ALA A 29 -12.30 8.03 27.87
CA ALA A 29 -12.43 7.27 29.11
C ALA A 29 -11.30 7.56 30.12
N GLY A 30 -10.43 8.54 29.84
CA GLY A 30 -9.30 8.91 30.70
C GLY A 30 -8.13 7.93 30.65
N ALA A 31 -8.11 6.97 29.74
CA ALA A 31 -7.03 6.00 29.58
C ALA A 31 -6.01 6.48 28.52
N PRO A 32 -4.69 6.28 28.74
CA PRO A 32 -3.68 6.68 27.78
C PRO A 32 -3.81 5.86 26.49
N SER A 33 -3.84 6.55 25.35
CA SER A 33 -4.12 5.94 24.04
C SER A 33 -2.99 6.15 23.03
N ARG A 34 -2.31 7.30 23.07
CA ARG A 34 -1.25 7.65 22.12
C ARG A 34 -0.10 8.38 22.79
N VAL A 35 1.08 8.28 22.19
CA VAL A 35 2.25 9.09 22.52
C VAL A 35 2.53 10.01 21.34
N MET A 36 2.63 11.31 21.60
CA MET A 36 3.01 12.34 20.64
C MET A 36 4.44 12.79 20.93
N SER A 37 5.31 12.73 19.92
CA SER A 37 6.65 13.30 20.00
C SER A 37 6.61 14.79 19.64
N LEU A 38 7.58 15.59 20.11
CA LEU A 38 7.72 17.03 19.79
C LEU A 38 7.57 17.35 18.29
N ASN A 39 7.97 16.43 17.42
CA ASN A 39 7.88 16.57 15.96
C ASN A 39 6.45 16.41 15.40
N GLY A 40 5.43 16.38 16.25
CA GLY A 40 4.01 16.26 15.85
C GLY A 40 3.55 14.84 15.55
N TYR A 41 4.45 13.85 15.52
CA TYR A 41 4.11 12.46 15.23
C TYR A 41 3.44 11.80 16.44
N SER A 42 2.20 11.33 16.23
CA SER A 42 1.42 10.57 17.20
C SER A 42 1.38 9.10 16.85
N ARG A 43 1.75 8.23 17.79
CA ARG A 43 1.66 6.76 17.67
C ARG A 43 0.79 6.18 18.77
N SER A 44 0.03 5.13 18.49
CA SER A 44 -0.75 4.45 19.53
C SER A 44 0.18 3.75 20.52
N ILE A 45 -0.15 3.79 21.80
CA ILE A 45 0.60 3.10 22.86
C ILE A 45 0.50 1.59 22.71
N ASN A 46 -0.63 1.12 22.17
CA ASN A 46 -0.90 -0.30 21.94
C ASN A 46 -0.30 -0.84 20.63
N THR A 47 0.63 -0.10 20.01
CA THR A 47 1.25 -0.46 18.71
C THR A 47 2.52 -1.29 18.88
N PHE A 48 2.92 -1.61 20.12
CA PHE A 48 4.10 -2.43 20.36
C PHE A 48 3.94 -3.80 19.65
N GLY A 49 4.91 -4.15 18.81
CA GLY A 49 4.88 -5.42 18.06
C GLY A 49 3.91 -5.49 16.87
N SER A 50 3.17 -4.41 16.54
CA SER A 50 2.24 -4.44 15.40
C SER A 50 2.93 -4.65 14.04
N ASN A 51 4.21 -4.29 13.94
CA ASN A 51 5.05 -4.50 12.75
C ASN A 51 5.90 -5.77 12.83
N ALA A 52 5.73 -6.60 13.87
CA ALA A 52 6.52 -7.80 14.00
C ALA A 52 6.20 -8.80 12.89
N ALA A 53 7.25 -9.33 12.26
CA ALA A 53 7.16 -10.24 11.11
C ALA A 53 6.47 -11.57 11.45
N PHE A 54 6.46 -11.96 12.72
CA PHE A 54 5.82 -13.20 13.18
C PHE A 54 4.30 -13.09 13.34
N THR A 55 3.73 -11.88 13.36
CA THR A 55 2.29 -11.71 13.51
C THR A 55 1.53 -12.26 12.28
N PRO A 56 0.39 -12.94 12.46
CA PRO A 56 -0.38 -13.50 11.34
C PRO A 56 -0.74 -12.45 10.28
N ALA A 57 -1.11 -11.24 10.69
CA ALA A 57 -1.45 -10.15 9.78
C ALA A 57 -0.26 -9.73 8.89
N ASN A 58 0.94 -9.61 9.46
CA ASN A 58 2.12 -9.24 8.68
C ASN A 58 2.61 -10.39 7.80
N ARG A 59 2.52 -11.64 8.25
CA ARG A 59 2.79 -12.82 7.40
C ARG A 59 1.84 -12.90 6.20
N ALA A 60 0.55 -12.61 6.40
CA ALA A 60 -0.40 -12.57 5.30
C ALA A 60 -0.08 -11.45 4.29
N ARG A 61 0.30 -10.26 4.78
CA ARG A 61 0.74 -9.13 3.94
C ARG A 61 2.01 -9.44 3.17
N THR A 62 3.01 -10.07 3.77
CA THR A 62 4.24 -10.47 3.06
C THR A 62 3.95 -11.54 2.02
N ALA A 63 3.15 -12.55 2.35
CA ALA A 63 2.73 -13.58 1.39
C ALA A 63 1.95 -13.00 0.20
N ALA A 64 1.12 -11.98 0.42
CA ALA A 64 0.43 -11.26 -0.65
C ALA A 64 1.41 -10.52 -1.57
N ARG A 65 2.42 -9.83 -1.01
CA ARG A 65 3.48 -9.16 -1.78
C ARG A 65 4.28 -10.15 -2.63
N VAL A 66 4.65 -11.30 -2.07
CA VAL A 66 5.38 -12.36 -2.81
C VAL A 66 4.51 -12.91 -3.95
N ARG A 67 3.21 -13.12 -3.73
CA ARG A 67 2.29 -13.56 -4.78
C ARG A 67 2.16 -12.54 -5.91
N ALA A 68 2.09 -11.24 -5.58
CA ALA A 68 2.06 -10.16 -6.56
C ALA A 68 3.34 -10.13 -7.39
N ALA A 69 4.52 -10.15 -6.75
CA ALA A 69 5.80 -10.17 -7.44
C ALA A 69 5.96 -11.41 -8.35
N LYS A 70 5.51 -12.59 -7.90
CA LYS A 70 5.51 -13.80 -8.73
C LYS A 70 4.61 -13.65 -9.96
N ARG A 71 3.44 -13.00 -9.81
CA ARG A 71 2.53 -12.71 -10.93
C ARG A 71 3.17 -11.76 -11.93
N GLU A 72 3.80 -10.69 -11.47
CA GLU A 72 4.51 -9.72 -12.32
C GLU A 72 5.64 -10.38 -13.10
N ASN A 73 6.47 -11.19 -12.43
CA ASN A 73 7.55 -11.94 -13.09
C ASN A 73 7.02 -12.93 -14.13
N ALA A 74 5.89 -13.59 -13.86
CA ALA A 74 5.25 -14.48 -14.84
C ALA A 74 4.74 -13.73 -16.07
N ILE A 75 4.16 -12.53 -15.89
CA ILE A 75 3.72 -11.66 -16.97
C ILE A 75 4.91 -11.19 -17.81
N ASN A 76 5.98 -10.71 -17.16
CA ASN A 76 7.18 -10.26 -17.86
C ASN A 76 7.81 -11.39 -18.68
N LYS A 77 7.94 -12.59 -18.10
CA LYS A 77 8.42 -13.78 -18.81
C LYS A 77 7.51 -14.18 -19.98
N TYR A 78 6.19 -14.02 -19.85
CA TYR A 78 5.26 -14.26 -20.96
C TYR A 78 5.49 -13.26 -22.09
N LEU A 79 5.64 -11.96 -21.77
CA LEU A 79 5.89 -10.91 -22.76
C LEU A 79 7.24 -11.10 -23.47
N GLU A 80 8.30 -11.45 -22.74
CA GLU A 80 9.62 -11.77 -23.30
C GLU A 80 9.57 -12.95 -24.27
N ASN A 81 8.81 -14.01 -23.95
CA ASN A 81 8.66 -15.16 -24.83
C ASN A 81 7.71 -14.87 -26.00
N ALA A 82 6.66 -14.07 -25.81
CA ALA A 82 5.75 -13.66 -26.88
C ALA A 82 6.48 -12.85 -27.97
N GLY A 83 7.51 -12.08 -27.60
CA GLY A 83 8.40 -11.40 -28.55
C GLY A 83 9.36 -12.34 -29.29
N ARG A 84 9.68 -13.51 -28.74
CA ARG A 84 10.58 -14.51 -29.36
C ARG A 84 9.88 -15.48 -30.32
N TYR A 85 8.58 -15.73 -30.14
CA TYR A 85 7.78 -16.58 -31.03
C TYR A 85 6.87 -15.73 -31.93
N GLY A 86 7.48 -14.76 -32.62
CA GLY A 86 6.85 -14.15 -33.78
C GLY A 86 6.82 -15.18 -34.91
N ASN A 87 5.62 -15.67 -35.23
CA ASN A 87 5.26 -16.52 -36.37
C ASN A 87 5.21 -18.03 -36.12
N SER A 88 4.12 -18.50 -35.50
CA SER A 88 3.34 -19.64 -36.02
C SER A 88 2.07 -19.85 -35.19
N GLY A 89 0.91 -19.63 -35.82
CA GLY A 89 -0.35 -20.23 -35.36
C GLY A 89 -1.05 -19.54 -34.19
N GLY A 90 -1.71 -18.41 -34.49
CA GLY A 90 -3.09 -18.16 -34.03
C GLY A 90 -3.39 -18.27 -32.53
N ARG A 91 -3.00 -17.25 -31.75
CA ARG A 91 -3.86 -16.73 -30.67
C ARG A 91 -3.43 -15.30 -30.32
N THR A 92 -3.90 -14.34 -31.10
CA THR A 92 -3.85 -12.93 -30.70
C THR A 92 -4.71 -12.77 -29.45
N VAL A 93 -4.08 -12.68 -28.28
CA VAL A 93 -4.78 -12.23 -27.08
C VAL A 93 -5.12 -10.77 -27.37
N ALA A 94 -6.40 -10.52 -27.68
CA ALA A 94 -6.90 -9.16 -27.89
C ALA A 94 -6.46 -8.31 -26.69
N MET A 95 -5.59 -7.33 -26.97
CA MET A 95 -5.13 -6.36 -26.00
C MET A 95 -6.39 -5.73 -25.39
N GLN A 96 -6.65 -6.01 -24.11
CA GLN A 96 -7.87 -5.59 -23.46
C GLN A 96 -7.90 -4.07 -23.46
N THR A 97 -8.64 -3.50 -24.42
CA THR A 97 -8.93 -2.07 -24.48
C THR A 97 -9.52 -1.70 -23.14
N GLN A 98 -8.94 -0.69 -22.48
CA GLN A 98 -9.41 -0.23 -21.18
C GLN A 98 -10.93 0.01 -21.26
N PRO A 99 -11.72 -0.42 -20.25
CA PRO A 99 -13.16 -0.26 -20.31
C PRO A 99 -13.51 1.23 -20.39
N VAL A 100 -13.96 1.68 -21.56
CA VAL A 100 -14.41 3.07 -21.79
C VAL A 100 -15.62 3.32 -20.89
N SER A 101 -15.58 4.42 -20.13
CA SER A 101 -16.69 4.83 -19.27
C SER A 101 -17.96 5.01 -20.09
N ARG A 102 -19.11 4.56 -19.57
CA ARG A 102 -20.43 4.77 -20.22
C ARG A 102 -20.84 6.24 -20.31
N PHE A 103 -20.14 7.12 -19.60
CA PHE A 103 -20.34 8.57 -19.60
C PHE A 103 -19.38 9.31 -20.53
N ASP A 104 -18.46 8.60 -21.19
CA ASP A 104 -17.56 9.21 -22.18
C ASP A 104 -18.36 9.61 -23.43
N LYS A 105 -18.07 10.78 -23.98
CA LYS A 105 -18.72 11.31 -25.19
C LYS A 105 -18.43 10.44 -26.43
N SER A 106 -17.35 9.67 -26.39
CA SER A 106 -16.96 8.70 -27.42
C SER A 106 -17.50 7.28 -27.17
N TYR A 107 -18.27 7.06 -26.10
CA TYR A 107 -18.83 5.74 -25.79
C TYR A 107 -19.87 5.32 -26.83
N SER A 108 -19.54 4.31 -27.63
CA SER A 108 -20.50 3.61 -28.49
C SER A 108 -20.82 2.24 -27.92
N VAL A 109 -22.12 1.93 -27.83
CA VAL A 109 -22.56 0.59 -27.42
C VAL A 109 -22.33 -0.36 -28.59
N ASN A 110 -21.35 -1.24 -28.46
CA ASN A 110 -21.16 -2.33 -29.41
C ASN A 110 -22.30 -3.35 -29.19
N ARG A 111 -23.32 -3.31 -30.05
CA ARG A 111 -24.43 -4.29 -30.00
C ARG A 111 -23.89 -5.60 -30.55
N ALA A 112 -23.96 -6.67 -29.78
CA ALA A 112 -23.61 -8.00 -30.27
C ALA A 112 -24.58 -8.38 -31.40
N GLN A 113 -24.14 -8.28 -32.65
CA GLN A 113 -24.88 -8.80 -33.79
C GLN A 113 -24.82 -10.33 -33.73
N LYS A 114 -26.00 -10.96 -33.66
CA LYS A 114 -26.09 -12.42 -33.69
C LYS A 114 -25.86 -12.86 -35.13
N THR A 115 -24.70 -13.46 -35.40
CA THR A 115 -24.43 -14.14 -36.66
C THR A 115 -24.72 -15.63 -36.54
N TYR A 116 -25.33 -16.20 -37.57
CA TYR A 116 -25.46 -17.65 -37.70
C TYR A 116 -25.12 -18.07 -39.13
N THR A 117 -24.43 -19.20 -39.25
CA THR A 117 -23.99 -19.75 -40.55
C THR A 117 -24.68 -21.08 -40.79
N LYS A 118 -25.33 -21.25 -41.94
CA LYS A 118 -25.95 -22.50 -42.38
C LYS A 118 -25.68 -22.72 -43.87
N GLY A 119 -25.14 -23.89 -44.23
CA GLY A 119 -24.90 -24.24 -45.63
C GLY A 119 -23.87 -23.36 -46.34
N GLY A 120 -22.89 -22.80 -45.61
CA GLY A 120 -21.84 -21.95 -46.20
C GLY A 120 -22.20 -20.47 -46.37
N VAL A 121 -23.41 -20.06 -45.99
CA VAL A 121 -23.85 -18.65 -46.02
C VAL A 121 -24.01 -18.13 -44.61
N THR A 122 -23.46 -16.95 -44.33
CA THR A 122 -23.51 -16.28 -43.03
C THR A 122 -24.52 -15.15 -43.06
N PHE A 123 -25.46 -15.17 -42.12
CA PHE A 123 -26.51 -14.16 -41.97
C PHE A 123 -26.17 -13.21 -40.81
N TYR A 124 -26.42 -11.93 -41.03
CA TYR A 124 -26.26 -10.86 -40.04
C TYR A 124 -27.65 -10.32 -39.69
N ASN A 125 -27.95 -10.17 -38.39
CA ASN A 125 -29.19 -9.59 -37.89
C ASN A 125 -28.91 -8.20 -37.28
#